data_AF-A0AA40DYN5-F1
#
_entry.id   AF-A0AA40DYN5-F1
#
_cell.length_a   1.000
_cell.length_b   1.000
_cell.length_c   1.000
_cell.angle_alpha   90.00
_cell.angle_beta   90.00
_cell.angle_gamma   90.00
#
_symmetry.space_group_name_H-M   'P 1'
#
loop_
_entity.id
_entity.type
_entity.pdbx_description
1 polymer ?
#
loop_
_entity_poly.entity_id
_entity_poly.type
_entity_poly.pdbx_seq_one_letter_code
_entity_poly.pdbx_strand_id
1 'polypeptide(L)'
;MQTTFVLSLLAASASAMVHIPRQGGVNPAVIPQDFGVKAGDGRDTIQVGSCAGANQKPIPCDCPPAPNDPDFLGKLSQGLSQGFFPDPSVPIPISLTEFNDASDTSIETQKRRGTAMIQVLQSLNGPKGSGCPGVAAPNLVKLQQTGQIGAGSVGNAGK
;
A
#
# COMPACT_ATOMS: atom_id res chain seq x y z
N MET A 1 -71.21 -26.39 4.35
CA MET A 1 -70.01 -25.93 5.08
C MET A 1 -68.81 -26.64 4.49
N GLN A 2 -67.91 -25.95 3.78
CA GLN A 2 -66.51 -26.37 3.64
C GLN A 2 -65.67 -25.26 3.03
N THR A 3 -64.43 -25.23 3.48
CA THR A 3 -63.64 -24.04 3.82
C THR A 3 -62.70 -23.65 2.70
N THR A 4 -62.60 -22.35 2.44
CA THR A 4 -61.58 -21.70 1.61
C THR A 4 -60.19 -21.82 2.23
N PHE A 5 -59.19 -22.20 1.44
CA PHE A 5 -57.77 -22.04 1.78
C PHE A 5 -57.13 -21.06 0.79
N VAL A 6 -56.68 -19.91 1.29
CA VAL A 6 -55.98 -18.89 0.52
C VAL A 6 -54.49 -19.01 0.85
N LEU A 7 -53.68 -19.34 -0.15
CA LEU A 7 -52.24 -19.55 -0.01
C LEU A 7 -51.50 -18.25 -0.39
N SER A 8 -51.06 -17.48 0.60
CA SER A 8 -50.28 -16.25 0.39
C SER A 8 -48.79 -16.59 0.23
N LEU A 9 -48.24 -16.40 -0.97
CA LEU A 9 -46.79 -16.41 -1.20
C LEU A 9 -46.20 -15.03 -0.86
N LEU A 10 -45.43 -14.93 0.22
CA LEU A 10 -44.49 -13.82 0.42
C LEU A 10 -43.21 -14.13 -0.36
N ALA A 11 -43.00 -13.44 -1.48
CA ALA A 11 -41.71 -13.42 -2.16
C ALA A 11 -40.74 -12.52 -1.39
N ALA A 12 -39.73 -13.11 -0.76
CA ALA A 12 -38.65 -12.38 -0.12
C ALA A 12 -37.73 -11.77 -1.20
N SER A 13 -37.75 -10.45 -1.34
CA SER A 13 -36.80 -9.72 -2.18
C SER A 13 -35.45 -9.67 -1.49
N ALA A 14 -34.51 -10.51 -1.93
CA ALA A 14 -33.11 -10.45 -1.52
C ALA A 14 -32.43 -9.23 -2.18
N SER A 15 -32.21 -8.17 -1.41
CA SER A 15 -31.40 -7.03 -1.85
C SER A 15 -29.93 -7.45 -1.88
N ALA A 16 -29.39 -7.72 -3.07
CA ALA A 16 -27.96 -7.85 -3.27
C ALA A 16 -27.31 -6.47 -3.08
N MET A 17 -26.64 -6.27 -1.94
CA MET A 17 -25.80 -5.10 -1.73
C MET A 17 -24.60 -5.19 -2.67
N VAL A 18 -24.64 -4.43 -3.77
CA VAL A 18 -23.44 -4.13 -4.55
C VAL A 18 -22.52 -3.35 -3.62
N HIS A 19 -21.48 -4.01 -3.09
CA HIS A 19 -20.36 -3.32 -2.44
C HIS A 19 -19.63 -2.53 -3.54
N ILE A 20 -20.07 -1.29 -3.75
CA ILE A 20 -19.29 -0.33 -4.52
C ILE A 20 -18.00 -0.12 -3.70
N PRO A 21 -16.81 -0.45 -4.21
CA PRO A 21 -15.58 -0.09 -3.51
C PRO A 21 -15.60 1.42 -3.32
N ARG A 22 -15.48 1.87 -2.06
CA ARG A 22 -15.45 3.30 -1.71
C ARG A 22 -14.46 4.01 -2.64
N GLN A 23 -14.96 4.88 -3.51
CA GLN A 23 -14.13 5.81 -4.26
C GLN A 23 -13.46 6.74 -3.23
N GLY A 24 -12.16 6.57 -3.02
CA GLY A 24 -11.39 7.27 -1.98
C GLY A 24 -10.17 6.48 -1.45
N GLY A 25 -10.02 5.22 -1.84
CA GLY A 25 -8.85 4.40 -1.50
C GLY A 25 -7.69 4.53 -2.48
N VAL A 26 -6.52 4.04 -2.05
CA VAL A 26 -5.36 3.80 -2.92
C VAL A 26 -5.69 2.66 -3.90
N ASN A 27 -5.33 2.81 -5.17
CA ASN A 27 -5.45 1.78 -6.19
C ASN A 27 -4.38 0.70 -5.95
N PRO A 28 -4.76 -0.55 -5.59
CA PRO A 28 -3.78 -1.59 -5.30
C PRO A 28 -2.96 -2.01 -6.52
N ALA A 29 -3.43 -1.74 -7.74
CA ALA A 29 -2.70 -2.09 -8.97
C ALA A 29 -1.40 -1.30 -9.17
N VAL A 30 -1.26 -0.13 -8.54
CA VAL A 30 -0.03 0.68 -8.59
C VAL A 30 0.90 0.43 -7.40
N ILE A 31 0.49 -0.43 -6.46
CA ILE A 31 1.29 -0.84 -5.30
C ILE A 31 2.10 -2.08 -5.67
N PRO A 32 3.44 -2.06 -5.51
CA PRO A 32 4.26 -3.25 -5.66
C PRO A 32 3.75 -4.40 -4.80
N GLN A 33 3.58 -5.58 -5.38
CA GLN A 33 3.07 -6.76 -4.67
C GLN A 33 4.08 -7.35 -3.68
N ASP A 34 5.33 -6.89 -3.71
CA ASP A 34 6.40 -7.26 -2.80
C ASP A 34 7.32 -6.06 -2.52
N PHE A 35 7.63 -5.84 -1.25
CA PHE A 35 8.57 -4.81 -0.81
C PHE A 35 10.03 -5.31 -0.73
N GLY A 36 10.25 -6.61 -0.89
CA GLY A 36 11.57 -7.24 -1.04
C GLY A 36 12.18 -7.76 0.27
N VAL A 37 11.58 -7.46 1.41
CA VAL A 37 11.85 -8.03 2.74
C VAL A 37 10.50 -8.36 3.35
N LYS A 38 10.38 -9.48 4.09
CA LYS A 38 9.17 -9.81 4.84
C LYS A 38 9.36 -9.57 6.32
N ALA A 39 8.30 -9.14 7.01
CA ALA A 39 8.30 -9.02 8.45
C ALA A 39 8.69 -10.35 9.11
N GLY A 40 9.53 -10.28 10.14
CA GLY A 40 10.04 -11.44 10.86
C GLY A 40 11.26 -12.14 10.23
N ASP A 41 11.66 -11.78 9.01
CA ASP A 41 12.78 -12.44 8.32
C ASP A 41 14.10 -12.23 9.08
N GLY A 42 14.90 -13.29 9.22
CA GLY A 42 16.23 -13.22 9.85
C GLY A 42 16.19 -12.74 11.31
N ARG A 43 15.13 -13.07 12.04
CA ARG A 43 15.02 -12.74 13.46
C ARG A 43 16.23 -13.23 14.25
N ASP A 44 16.81 -12.33 15.04
CA ASP A 44 17.97 -12.55 15.90
C ASP A 44 19.25 -13.01 15.17
N THR A 45 19.31 -12.97 13.82
CA THR A 45 20.49 -13.39 13.05
C THR A 45 21.54 -12.29 12.87
N ILE A 46 21.12 -11.02 12.85
CA ILE A 46 22.02 -9.85 12.78
C ILE A 46 22.33 -9.32 14.18
N GLN A 47 21.27 -9.10 14.96
CA GLN A 47 21.31 -8.55 16.31
C GLN A 47 20.09 -9.07 17.07
N VAL A 48 20.30 -9.49 18.33
CA VAL A 48 19.20 -9.93 19.22
C VAL A 48 18.14 -8.83 19.35
N GLY A 49 16.88 -9.20 19.22
CA GLY A 49 15.73 -8.31 19.24
C GLY A 49 15.44 -7.62 17.89
N SER A 50 16.10 -8.02 16.80
CA SER A 50 15.91 -7.42 15.47
C SER A 50 15.73 -8.46 14.38
N CYS A 51 15.29 -8.00 13.22
CA CYS A 51 15.16 -8.78 12.00
C CYS A 51 16.12 -8.27 10.91
N ALA A 52 16.31 -9.04 9.84
CA ALA A 52 17.24 -8.74 8.77
C ALA A 52 16.55 -7.93 7.65
N GLY A 53 16.97 -6.68 7.47
CA GLY A 53 16.64 -5.87 6.31
C GLY A 53 17.64 -6.03 5.17
N ALA A 54 17.44 -5.26 4.11
CA ALA A 54 18.34 -5.19 2.97
C ALA A 54 19.79 -4.90 3.41
N ASN A 55 20.74 -5.55 2.73
CA ASN A 55 22.18 -5.46 3.05
C ASN A 55 22.51 -5.84 4.51
N GLN A 56 21.77 -6.79 5.09
CA GLN A 56 22.00 -7.33 6.44
C GLN A 56 21.95 -6.24 7.52
N LYS A 57 21.13 -5.20 7.32
CA LYS A 57 20.91 -4.14 8.32
C LYS A 57 19.80 -4.52 9.29
N PRO A 58 19.96 -4.31 10.60
CA PRO A 58 18.93 -4.63 11.57
C PRO A 58 17.71 -3.71 11.38
N ILE A 59 16.51 -4.29 11.42
CA ILE A 59 15.22 -3.60 11.34
C ILE A 59 14.27 -4.10 12.44
N PRO A 60 13.22 -3.33 12.79
CA PRO A 60 12.12 -3.85 13.61
C PRO A 60 11.49 -5.09 12.95
N CYS A 61 11.14 -6.09 13.74
CA CYS A 61 10.60 -7.33 13.19
C CYS A 61 9.20 -7.21 12.58
N ASP A 62 8.44 -6.18 12.95
CA ASP A 62 7.15 -5.88 12.33
C ASP A 62 7.29 -5.13 11.00
N CYS A 63 8.52 -4.89 10.53
CA CYS A 63 8.79 -4.18 9.28
C CYS A 63 9.27 -5.12 8.16
N PRO A 64 8.83 -4.86 6.91
CA PRO A 64 7.77 -3.91 6.53
C PRO A 64 6.37 -4.51 6.77
N PRO A 65 5.30 -3.68 6.85
CA PRO A 65 3.95 -4.20 6.70
C PRO A 65 3.77 -4.84 5.32
N ALA A 66 2.75 -5.69 5.18
CA ALA A 66 2.38 -6.24 3.89
C ALA A 66 1.91 -5.13 2.91
N PRO A 67 2.11 -5.27 1.59
CA PRO A 67 1.69 -4.23 0.63
C PRO A 67 0.20 -3.91 0.63
N ASN A 68 -0.64 -4.86 1.06
CA ASN A 68 -2.08 -4.72 1.21
C ASN A 68 -2.52 -4.46 2.66
N ASP A 69 -1.60 -4.12 3.56
CA ASP A 69 -1.90 -3.81 4.95
C ASP A 69 -2.84 -2.58 5.05
N PRO A 70 -3.97 -2.69 5.77
CA PRO A 70 -4.98 -1.65 5.81
C PRO A 70 -4.50 -0.37 6.50
N ASP A 71 -3.62 -0.47 7.49
CA ASP A 71 -3.10 0.71 8.21
C ASP A 71 -2.12 1.49 7.32
N PHE A 72 -1.23 0.78 6.62
CA PHE A 72 -0.37 1.37 5.60
C PHE A 72 -1.18 2.05 4.49
N LEU A 73 -2.15 1.35 3.90
CA LEU A 73 -2.97 1.88 2.81
C LEU A 73 -3.84 3.06 3.27
N GLY A 74 -4.36 3.02 4.50
CA GLY A 74 -5.13 4.11 5.10
C GLY A 74 -4.31 5.38 5.27
N LYS A 75 -3.10 5.25 5.85
CA LYS A 75 -2.17 6.38 6.02
C LYS A 75 -1.63 6.91 4.69
N LEU A 76 -1.42 6.03 3.72
CA LEU A 76 -1.03 6.43 2.36
C LEU A 76 -2.14 7.23 1.68
N SER A 77 -3.39 6.75 1.73
CA SER A 77 -4.54 7.51 1.20
C SER A 77 -4.67 8.87 1.87
N GLN A 78 -4.50 8.93 3.21
CA GLN A 78 -4.51 10.18 3.95
C GLN A 78 -3.43 11.15 3.44
N GLY A 79 -2.17 10.70 3.35
CA GLY A 79 -1.07 11.54 2.90
C GLY A 79 -1.24 12.04 1.46
N LEU A 80 -1.70 11.17 0.56
CA LEU A 80 -1.98 11.51 -0.84
C LEU A 80 -3.14 12.52 -0.99
N SER A 81 -4.12 12.47 -0.09
CA SER A 81 -5.27 13.38 -0.10
C SER A 81 -4.95 14.73 0.56
N GLN A 82 -4.12 14.72 1.61
CA GLN A 82 -3.73 15.92 2.36
C GLN A 82 -2.52 16.64 1.77
N GLY A 83 -1.71 15.94 0.96
CA GLY A 83 -0.46 16.45 0.40
C GLY A 83 0.75 16.36 1.33
N PHE A 84 0.60 15.79 2.54
CA PHE A 84 1.68 15.57 3.50
C PHE A 84 1.30 14.43 4.47
N PHE A 85 2.28 13.77 5.08
CA PHE A 85 2.04 12.84 6.20
C PHE A 85 3.33 12.55 7.00
N PRO A 86 3.27 12.52 8.34
CA PRO A 86 2.33 13.23 9.21
C PRO A 86 2.70 14.71 9.36
N ASP A 87 3.90 15.10 8.91
CA ASP A 87 4.49 16.43 9.06
C ASP A 87 4.21 17.30 7.83
N PRO A 88 3.47 18.43 7.96
CA PRO A 88 3.21 19.38 6.87
C PRO A 88 4.47 19.95 6.21
N SER A 89 5.61 19.91 6.90
CA SER A 89 6.89 20.41 6.37
C SER A 89 7.51 19.47 5.32
N VAL A 90 6.98 18.25 5.19
CA VAL A 90 7.44 17.24 4.23
C VAL A 90 6.28 16.88 3.29
N PRO A 91 6.21 17.50 2.10
CA PRO A 91 5.13 17.23 1.17
C PRO A 91 5.23 15.82 0.58
N ILE A 92 4.07 15.20 0.35
CA ILE A 92 3.92 14.04 -0.52
C ILE A 92 4.00 14.53 -1.97
N PRO A 93 4.87 13.95 -2.82
CA PRO A 93 5.19 14.52 -4.13
C PRO A 93 4.14 14.25 -5.22
N ILE A 94 3.00 13.64 -4.88
CA ILE A 94 1.98 13.20 -5.84
C ILE A 94 0.60 13.21 -5.18
N SER A 95 -0.41 13.64 -5.92
CA SER A 95 -1.81 13.62 -5.44
C SER A 95 -2.40 12.21 -5.46
N LEU A 96 -3.51 11.99 -4.74
CA LEU A 96 -4.25 10.72 -4.80
C LEU A 96 -4.69 10.36 -6.24
N THR A 97 -5.13 11.34 -7.02
CA THR A 97 -5.57 11.13 -8.41
C THR A 97 -4.42 10.66 -9.29
N GLU A 98 -3.29 11.38 -9.30
CA GLU A 98 -2.10 10.99 -10.06
C GLU A 98 -1.52 9.65 -9.57
N PHE A 99 -1.51 9.42 -8.26
CA PHE A 99 -1.02 8.18 -7.69
C PHE A 99 -1.82 6.99 -8.23
N ASN A 100 -3.15 7.11 -8.26
CA ASN A 100 -4.06 6.03 -8.66
C ASN A 100 -4.16 5.79 -10.17
N ASP A 101 -3.63 6.69 -11.01
CA ASP A 101 -3.65 6.55 -12.47
C ASP A 101 -2.69 5.44 -12.95
N ALA A 102 -3.17 4.20 -12.97
CA ALA A 102 -2.39 3.05 -13.42
C ALA A 102 -1.96 3.11 -14.89
N SER A 103 -2.51 4.02 -15.70
CA SER A 103 -2.10 4.21 -17.09
C SER A 103 -0.83 5.06 -17.21
N ASP A 104 -0.54 5.92 -16.22
CA ASP A 104 0.74 6.63 -16.16
C ASP A 104 1.84 5.70 -15.64
N THR A 105 2.61 5.17 -16.59
CA THR A 105 3.79 4.34 -16.34
C THR A 105 5.10 5.10 -16.50
N SER A 106 5.07 6.44 -16.46
CA SER A 106 6.28 7.25 -16.61
C SER A 106 7.24 7.04 -15.44
N ILE A 107 8.54 7.07 -15.74
CA ILE A 107 9.59 6.92 -14.72
C ILE A 107 9.41 7.92 -13.58
N GLU A 108 9.03 9.16 -13.91
CA GLU A 108 8.85 10.22 -12.92
C GLU A 108 7.68 9.94 -11.97
N THR A 109 6.51 9.55 -12.49
CA THR A 109 5.37 9.17 -11.65
C THR A 109 5.69 7.96 -10.79
N GLN A 110 6.43 6.98 -11.31
CA GLN A 110 6.88 5.83 -10.53
C GLN A 110 7.82 6.23 -9.38
N LYS A 111 8.76 7.15 -9.60
CA LYS A 111 9.62 7.68 -8.53
C LYS A 111 8.84 8.42 -7.45
N ARG A 112 7.85 9.23 -7.85
CA ARG A 112 6.97 9.95 -6.92
C ARG A 112 6.09 8.99 -6.12
N ARG A 113 5.55 7.92 -6.74
CA ARG A 113 4.85 6.83 -6.04
C ARG A 113 5.75 6.15 -5.01
N GLY A 114 6.97 5.77 -5.39
CA GLY A 114 7.97 5.20 -4.50
C GLY A 114 8.27 6.09 -3.30
N THR A 115 8.47 7.39 -3.56
CA THR A 115 8.73 8.39 -2.52
C THR A 115 7.57 8.53 -1.53
N ALA A 116 6.33 8.63 -2.03
CA ALA A 116 5.14 8.72 -1.19
C ALA A 116 5.00 7.50 -0.26
N MET A 117 5.16 6.29 -0.80
CA MET A 117 5.09 5.05 -0.02
C MET A 117 6.19 4.99 1.05
N ILE A 118 7.43 5.37 0.72
CA ILE A 118 8.55 5.39 1.67
C ILE A 118 8.34 6.43 2.78
N GLN A 119 7.84 7.63 2.47
CA GLN A 119 7.56 8.66 3.47
C GLN A 119 6.52 8.18 4.50
N VAL A 120 5.47 7.51 4.04
CA VAL A 120 4.45 6.91 4.90
C VAL A 120 5.03 5.78 5.73
N LEU A 121 5.78 4.85 5.11
CA LEU A 121 6.45 3.75 5.81
C LEU A 121 7.32 4.23 6.97
N GLN A 122 8.14 5.25 6.73
CA GLN A 122 9.05 5.83 7.72
C GLN A 122 8.33 6.54 8.87
N SER A 123 7.01 6.74 8.77
CA SER A 123 6.19 7.47 9.74
C SER A 123 4.96 6.67 10.19
N LEU A 124 4.93 5.35 9.98
CA LEU A 124 3.75 4.53 10.25
C LEU A 124 3.26 4.60 11.70
N ASN A 125 4.19 4.54 12.66
CA ASN A 125 3.86 4.47 14.08
C ASN A 125 4.02 5.80 14.82
N GLY A 126 4.00 6.94 14.11
CA GLY A 126 4.07 8.26 14.74
C GLY A 126 4.86 9.28 13.93
N PRO A 127 5.65 10.16 14.58
CA PRO A 127 6.48 11.12 13.88
C PRO A 127 7.45 10.47 12.89
N LYS A 128 7.99 11.28 11.97
CA LYS A 128 8.99 10.86 11.00
C LYS A 128 10.14 10.10 11.69
N GLY A 129 10.47 8.92 11.17
CA GLY A 129 11.52 8.05 11.69
C GLY A 129 11.04 7.02 12.72
N SER A 130 9.78 7.11 13.17
CA SER A 130 9.16 6.14 14.09
C SER A 130 8.43 4.99 13.37
N GLY A 131 8.74 4.77 12.09
CA GLY A 131 8.15 3.70 11.27
C GLY A 131 9.19 2.71 10.75
N CYS A 132 8.92 2.14 9.58
CA CYS A 132 9.83 1.19 8.94
C CYS A 132 10.91 1.91 8.14
N PRO A 133 12.20 1.61 8.38
CA PRO A 133 13.29 2.22 7.62
C PRO A 133 13.28 1.74 6.17
N GLY A 134 13.86 2.51 5.24
CA GLY A 134 13.87 2.15 3.80
C GLY A 134 14.51 0.80 3.50
N VAL A 135 15.48 0.36 4.32
CA VAL A 135 16.09 -0.97 4.21
C VAL A 135 15.13 -2.13 4.53
N ALA A 136 13.99 -1.86 5.15
CA ALA A 136 12.90 -2.82 5.29
C ALA A 136 12.02 -2.94 4.03
N ALA A 137 12.16 -2.04 3.05
CA ALA A 137 11.37 -2.07 1.81
C ALA A 137 12.25 -1.74 0.58
N PRO A 138 13.29 -2.55 0.28
CA PRO A 138 14.25 -2.26 -0.78
C PRO A 138 13.62 -2.07 -2.17
N ASN A 139 12.52 -2.76 -2.48
CA ASN A 139 11.85 -2.58 -3.78
C ASN A 139 11.22 -1.19 -3.91
N LEU A 140 10.74 -0.60 -2.81
CA LEU A 140 10.21 0.76 -2.81
C LEU A 140 11.32 1.81 -2.88
N VAL A 141 12.46 1.56 -2.22
CA VAL A 141 13.66 2.41 -2.39
C VAL A 141 14.12 2.38 -3.85
N LYS A 142 14.16 1.21 -4.48
CA LYS A 142 14.49 1.08 -5.89
C LYS A 142 13.49 1.83 -6.77
N LEU A 143 12.18 1.70 -6.50
CA LEU A 143 11.14 2.42 -7.22
C LEU A 143 11.32 3.94 -7.09
N GLN A 144 11.58 4.45 -5.89
CA GLN A 144 11.88 5.86 -5.63
C GLN A 144 13.10 6.35 -6.43
N GLN A 145 14.16 5.55 -6.52
CA GLN A 145 15.41 5.95 -7.16
C GLN A 145 15.37 5.85 -8.69
N THR A 146 14.70 4.82 -9.20
CA THR A 146 14.82 4.40 -10.61
C THR A 146 13.52 4.50 -11.40
N GLY A 147 12.37 4.59 -10.73
CA GLY A 147 11.05 4.47 -11.34
C GLY A 147 10.71 3.03 -11.76
N GLN A 148 11.53 2.04 -11.37
CA GLN A 148 11.34 0.64 -11.72
C GLN A 148 11.06 -0.20 -10.48
N ILE A 149 10.11 -1.12 -10.58
CA ILE A 149 9.85 -2.15 -9.59
C ILE A 149 10.83 -3.31 -9.86
N GLY A 150 11.49 -3.82 -8.84
CA GLY A 150 12.47 -4.91 -9.00
C GLY A 150 11.85 -6.15 -9.67
N ALA A 151 12.42 -6.57 -10.80
CA ALA A 151 12.19 -7.84 -11.51
C ALA A 151 10.76 -8.40 -11.46
N GLY A 152 9.81 -7.70 -12.08
CA GLY A 152 8.46 -8.21 -12.25
C GLY A 152 7.57 -7.24 -13.01
N SER A 153 7.59 -7.33 -14.34
CA SER A 153 6.51 -6.93 -15.25
C SER A 153 6.11 -5.44 -15.31
N VAL A 154 6.78 -4.67 -16.18
CA VAL A 154 6.07 -3.84 -17.18
C VAL A 154 6.81 -4.00 -18.50
N GLY A 155 6.14 -4.61 -19.46
CA GLY A 155 6.68 -4.91 -20.78
C GLY A 155 7.01 -3.65 -21.58
N ASN A 156 8.11 -3.73 -22.30
CA ASN A 156 8.34 -3.23 -23.66
C ASN A 156 7.85 -1.79 -23.95
N ALA A 157 8.68 -0.79 -23.63
CA ALA A 157 8.65 0.48 -24.34
C ALA A 157 9.52 0.33 -25.59
N GLY A 158 8.85 0.32 -26.74
CA GLY A 158 9.42 0.07 -28.06
C GLY A 158 10.48 1.10 -28.49
N LYS A 159 11.24 0.65 -29.48
CA LYS A 159 12.02 1.45 -30.42
C LYS A 159 11.22 2.60 -31.03
#